data_AF-A0A3N5I354-F1
#
_entry.id   AF-A0A3N5I354-F1
#
_cell.length_a   1.000
_cell.length_b   1.000
_cell.length_c   1.000
_cell.angle_alpha   90.00
_cell.angle_beta   90.00
_cell.angle_gamma   90.00
#
_symmetry.space_group_name_H-M   'P 1'
#
loop_
_entity.id
_entity.type
_entity.pdbx_description
1 polymer ?
#
loop_
_entity_poly.entity_id
_entity_poly.type
_entity_poly.pdbx_seq_one_letter_code
_entity_poly.pdbx_strand_id
1 'polypeptide(L)'
;MEQWEPERIRLGISSCLLGDEVRYDGGHKRDAFLVDTLGPFVEWVPVCPEVELGLGVPRPPIRLVGHDPGAPRLVVEKTGEDLTARMRRWSAGRVAELGGLGLHGYVLKRGSPSCGLVRVRVY
;
A
#
# COMPACT_ATOMS: atom_id res chain seq x y z
N MET A 1 26.28 1.94 -33.14
CA MET A 1 26.21 0.98 -32.02
C MET A 1 24.98 1.36 -31.23
N GLU A 2 23.90 0.60 -31.37
CA GLU A 2 22.68 0.78 -30.59
C GLU A 2 23.03 0.47 -29.13
N GLN A 3 22.90 1.46 -28.25
CA GLN A 3 23.13 1.27 -26.81
C GLN A 3 21.89 0.58 -26.26
N TRP A 4 22.01 -0.70 -25.90
CA TRP A 4 20.95 -1.40 -25.17
C TRP A 4 20.97 -0.92 -23.73
N GLU A 5 20.00 -0.07 -23.39
CA GLU A 5 19.74 0.34 -22.02
C GLU A 5 18.62 -0.57 -21.49
N PRO A 6 18.91 -1.50 -20.57
CA PRO A 6 17.88 -2.39 -20.05
C PRO A 6 16.81 -1.56 -19.34
N GLU A 7 15.56 -1.77 -19.73
CA GLU A 7 14.41 -1.20 -19.03
C GLU A 7 14.47 -1.66 -17.56
N ARG A 8 14.48 -0.70 -16.62
CA ARG A 8 14.57 -1.04 -15.20
C ARG A 8 13.28 -1.74 -14.75
N ILE A 9 13.44 -2.82 -13.98
CA ILE A 9 12.30 -3.53 -13.38
C ILE A 9 11.60 -2.57 -12.40
N ARG A 10 10.38 -2.15 -12.74
CA ARG A 10 9.54 -1.30 -11.90
C ARG A 10 8.61 -2.12 -11.00
N LEU A 11 8.61 -1.88 -9.70
CA LEU A 11 7.81 -2.62 -8.71
C LEU A 11 6.99 -1.66 -7.83
N GLY A 12 5.69 -1.92 -7.68
CA GLY A 12 4.87 -1.23 -6.69
C GLY A 12 5.20 -1.68 -5.27
N ILE A 13 5.30 -0.78 -4.30
CA ILE A 13 5.66 -1.14 -2.93
C ILE A 13 4.87 -0.35 -1.88
N SER A 14 4.45 -1.02 -0.80
CA SER A 14 3.91 -0.31 0.37
C SER A 14 4.98 0.60 0.95
N SER A 15 4.76 1.92 0.89
CA SER A 15 5.82 2.92 1.13
C SER A 15 6.49 2.81 2.51
N CYS A 16 5.75 2.35 3.53
CA CYS A 16 6.33 2.08 4.86
C CYS A 16 7.50 1.08 4.84
N LEU A 17 7.57 0.19 3.84
CA LEU A 17 8.64 -0.79 3.67
C LEU A 17 9.95 -0.16 3.16
N LEU A 18 9.87 1.01 2.51
CA LEU A 18 11.03 1.78 2.09
C LEU A 18 11.63 2.64 3.22
N GLY A 19 10.89 2.83 4.30
CA GLY A 19 11.29 3.68 5.43
C GLY A 19 10.46 4.94 5.59
N ASP A 20 9.49 5.18 4.72
CA ASP A 20 8.61 6.33 4.86
C ASP A 20 7.77 6.22 6.14
N GLU A 21 7.74 7.30 6.92
CA GLU A 21 7.00 7.44 8.17
C GLU A 21 5.50 7.66 7.89
N VAL A 22 4.86 6.69 7.24
CA VAL A 22 3.45 6.77 6.81
C VAL A 22 2.50 5.89 7.63
N ARG A 23 3.00 5.15 8.61
CA ARG A 23 2.16 4.26 9.42
C ARG A 23 1.23 5.06 10.33
N TYR A 24 0.16 4.42 10.77
CA TYR A 24 -0.81 5.05 11.68
C TYR A 24 -0.18 5.56 12.97
N ASP A 25 0.90 4.91 13.44
CA ASP A 25 1.67 5.24 14.64
C ASP A 25 2.76 6.30 14.38
N GLY A 26 2.86 6.85 13.17
CA GLY A 26 3.91 7.80 12.79
C GLY A 26 5.25 7.16 12.46
N GLY A 27 5.39 5.84 12.56
CA GLY A 27 6.63 5.15 12.24
C GLY A 27 6.68 4.61 10.81
N HIS A 28 7.69 3.78 10.58
CA HIS A 28 7.88 3.03 9.34
C HIS A 28 8.05 1.53 9.62
N LYS A 29 8.21 0.73 8.56
CA LYS A 29 8.55 -0.70 8.61
C LYS A 29 9.63 -1.02 7.57
N ARG A 30 10.70 -0.22 7.56
CA ARG A 30 11.82 -0.34 6.62
C ARG A 30 12.31 -1.77 6.62
N ASP A 31 12.39 -2.36 5.43
CA ASP A 31 12.95 -3.69 5.23
C ASP A 31 14.33 -3.54 4.57
N ALA A 32 15.38 -4.00 5.25
CA ALA A 32 16.75 -3.85 4.76
C ALA A 32 17.01 -4.64 3.47
N PHE A 33 16.35 -5.80 3.29
CA PHE A 33 16.49 -6.53 2.04
C PHE A 33 15.88 -5.74 0.88
N LEU A 34 14.68 -5.20 1.06
CA LEU A 34 14.02 -4.41 0.01
C LEU A 34 14.80 -3.14 -0.34
N VAL A 35 15.30 -2.42 0.67
CA VAL A 35 15.98 -1.13 0.44
C VAL A 35 17.44 -1.32 0.00
N ASP A 36 18.20 -2.12 0.75
CA ASP A 36 19.67 -2.18 0.61
C ASP A 36 20.12 -3.26 -0.37
N THR A 37 19.36 -4.36 -0.51
CA THR A 37 19.73 -5.49 -1.37
C THR A 37 19.03 -5.44 -2.73
N LEU A 38 17.69 -5.34 -2.76
CA LEU A 38 16.92 -5.36 -3.99
C LEU A 38 16.81 -3.97 -4.63
N GLY A 39 16.72 -2.91 -3.82
CA GLY A 39 16.53 -1.54 -4.26
C GLY A 39 17.50 -1.03 -5.35
N PRO A 40 18.80 -1.38 -5.33
CA PRO A 40 19.72 -0.99 -6.39
C PRO A 40 19.37 -1.53 -7.79
N PHE A 41 18.55 -2.57 -7.88
CA PHE A 41 18.23 -3.28 -9.12
C PHE A 41 16.84 -2.97 -9.68
N VAL A 42 16.00 -2.22 -8.94
CA VAL A 42 14.61 -1.98 -9.30
C VAL A 42 14.24 -0.50 -9.14
N GLU A 43 13.19 -0.08 -9.84
CA GLU A 43 12.55 1.20 -9.62
C GLU A 43 11.33 0.99 -8.71
N TRP A 44 11.33 1.63 -7.54
CA TRP A 44 10.21 1.56 -6.60
C TRP A 44 9.12 2.57 -6.96
N VAL A 45 7.88 2.08 -7.04
CA VAL A 45 6.67 2.91 -7.08
C VAL A 45 5.97 2.82 -5.72
N PRO A 46 6.26 3.74 -4.78
CA PRO A 46 5.68 3.70 -3.45
C PRO A 46 4.19 4.04 -3.47
N VAL A 47 3.42 3.32 -2.66
CA VAL A 47 1.99 3.55 -2.46
C VAL A 47 1.65 3.46 -0.98
N CYS A 48 0.91 4.43 -0.47
CA CYS A 48 0.26 4.37 0.83
C CYS A 48 -1.21 4.73 0.69
N PRO A 49 -2.12 3.75 0.62
CA PRO A 49 -3.55 4.00 0.47
C PRO A 49 -4.09 4.97 1.50
N GLU A 50 -3.67 4.84 2.76
CA GLU A 50 -4.22 5.61 3.86
C GLU A 50 -3.81 7.09 3.83
N VAL A 51 -2.55 7.36 3.48
CA VAL A 51 -2.06 8.74 3.34
C VAL A 51 -2.60 9.36 2.06
N GLU A 52 -2.61 8.64 0.95
CA GLU A 52 -3.17 9.11 -0.33
C GLU A 52 -4.69 9.32 -0.26
N LEU A 53 -5.39 8.57 0.60
CA LEU A 53 -6.80 8.82 0.91
C LEU A 53 -6.99 10.13 1.70
N GLY A 54 -5.95 10.66 2.35
CA GLY A 54 -5.98 11.88 3.15
C GLY A 54 -6.19 11.67 4.65
N LEU A 55 -5.85 10.50 5.22
CA LEU A 55 -6.02 10.22 6.65
C LEU A 55 -4.94 10.84 7.55
N GLY A 56 -3.85 11.36 6.97
CA GLY A 56 -2.74 11.96 7.71
C GLY A 56 -1.84 10.96 8.44
N VAL A 57 -0.84 11.51 9.15
CA VAL A 57 0.12 10.79 9.99
C VAL A 57 0.44 11.65 11.23
N PRO A 58 0.33 11.13 12.46
CA PRO A 58 -0.29 9.86 12.83
C PRO A 58 -1.81 9.89 12.61
N ARG A 59 -2.47 8.72 12.69
CA ARG A 59 -3.92 8.58 12.54
C ARG A 59 -4.47 7.43 13.39
N PRO A 60 -5.78 7.43 13.74
CA PRO A 60 -6.38 6.28 14.41
C PRO A 60 -6.26 5.00 13.56
N PRO A 61 -6.10 3.82 14.19
CA PRO A 61 -6.12 2.55 13.49
C PRO A 61 -7.43 2.36 12.72
N ILE A 62 -7.32 1.73 11.55
CA ILE A 62 -8.46 1.27 10.76
C ILE A 62 -8.48 -0.26 10.73
N ARG A 63 -9.64 -0.86 10.50
CA ARG A 63 -9.80 -2.32 10.42
C ARG A 63 -10.87 -2.70 9.41
N LEU A 64 -10.76 -3.91 8.89
CA LEU A 64 -11.81 -4.55 8.11
C LEU A 64 -12.83 -5.20 9.04
N VAL A 65 -14.12 -4.94 8.85
CA VAL A 65 -15.22 -5.51 9.64
C VAL A 65 -16.29 -6.11 8.74
N GLY A 66 -16.97 -7.16 9.18
CA GLY A 66 -18.13 -7.72 8.48
C GLY A 66 -18.21 -9.24 8.53
N HIS A 67 -19.42 -9.76 8.32
CA HIS A 67 -19.69 -11.20 8.32
C HIS A 67 -19.23 -11.91 7.05
N ASP A 68 -19.14 -11.19 5.92
CA ASP A 68 -18.65 -11.70 4.65
C ASP A 68 -17.20 -11.22 4.40
N PRO A 69 -16.20 -12.12 4.44
CA PRO A 69 -14.82 -11.78 4.12
C PRO A 69 -14.59 -11.32 2.68
N GLY A 70 -15.51 -11.60 1.76
CA GLY A 70 -15.46 -11.15 0.36
C GLY A 70 -15.88 -9.69 0.18
N ALA A 71 -16.64 -9.13 1.13
CA ALA A 71 -17.13 -7.77 1.08
C ALA A 71 -17.03 -7.04 2.44
N PRO A 72 -15.82 -6.95 3.04
CA PRO A 72 -15.66 -6.26 4.33
C PRO A 72 -15.84 -4.75 4.17
N ARG A 73 -16.20 -4.11 5.29
CA ARG A 73 -16.19 -2.65 5.46
C ARG A 73 -14.88 -2.21 6.08
N LEU A 74 -14.30 -1.12 5.58
CA LEU A 74 -13.10 -0.51 6.15
C LEU A 74 -13.54 0.60 7.10
N VAL A 75 -13.26 0.45 8.41
CA VAL A 75 -13.74 1.39 9.43
C VAL A 75 -12.60 1.90 10.30
N VAL A 76 -12.74 3.14 10.78
CA VAL A 76 -11.89 3.70 11.83
C VAL A 76 -12.25 3.07 13.17
N GLU A 77 -11.29 2.49 13.88
CA GLU A 77 -11.56 1.68 15.08
C GLU A 77 -12.20 2.48 16.22
N LYS A 78 -11.72 3.69 16.46
CA LYS A 78 -12.19 4.53 17.58
C LYS A 78 -13.55 5.20 17.33
N THR A 79 -13.81 5.63 16.10
CA THR A 79 -14.99 6.44 15.77
C THR A 79 -16.09 5.63 15.09
N GLY A 80 -15.77 4.47 14.53
CA GLY A 80 -16.68 3.69 13.69
C GLY A 80 -16.94 4.31 12.32
N GLU A 81 -16.22 5.37 11.94
CA GLU A 81 -16.36 6.00 10.63
C GLU A 81 -16.09 4.99 9.51
N ASP A 82 -17.03 4.88 8.57
CA ASP A 82 -16.95 3.95 7.45
C ASP A 82 -16.23 4.60 6.25
N LEU A 83 -15.04 4.11 5.95
CA LEU A 83 -14.18 4.59 4.88
C LEU A 83 -14.33 3.76 3.59
N THR A 84 -15.19 2.74 3.57
CA THR A 84 -15.26 1.74 2.49
C THR A 84 -15.47 2.39 1.13
N ALA A 85 -16.45 3.28 1.01
CA ALA A 85 -16.76 3.92 -0.26
C ALA A 85 -15.64 4.84 -0.74
N ARG A 86 -15.00 5.57 0.19
CA ARG A 86 -13.87 6.47 -0.11
C ARG A 86 -12.66 5.65 -0.59
N MET A 87 -12.32 4.57 0.13
CA MET A 87 -11.22 3.68 -0.23
C MET A 87 -11.46 3.02 -1.59
N ARG A 88 -12.65 2.46 -1.84
CA ARG A 88 -12.98 1.82 -3.13
C ARG A 88 -12.85 2.78 -4.32
N ARG A 89 -13.36 4.02 -4.19
CA ARG A 89 -13.23 5.04 -5.24
C ARG A 89 -11.77 5.40 -5.50
N TRP A 90 -11.01 5.66 -4.43
CA TRP A 90 -9.59 5.96 -4.54
C TRP A 90 -8.81 4.79 -5.17
N SER A 91 -9.05 3.55 -4.72
CA SER A 91 -8.38 2.35 -5.22
C SER A 91 -8.66 2.12 -6.71
N ALA A 92 -9.89 2.35 -7.18
CA ALA A 92 -10.21 2.21 -8.60
C ALA A 92 -9.38 3.16 -9.48
N GLY A 93 -9.27 4.43 -9.09
CA GLY A 93 -8.44 5.41 -9.79
C GLY A 93 -6.95 5.09 -9.71
N ARG A 94 -6.46 4.76 -8.51
CA ARG A 94 -5.04 4.46 -8.29
C ARG A 94 -4.59 3.21 -9.02
N VAL A 95 -5.41 2.15 -9.05
CA VAL A 95 -5.10 0.93 -9.80
C VAL A 95 -5.01 1.19 -11.31
N ALA A 96 -5.90 2.03 -11.86
CA ALA A 96 -5.84 2.42 -13.26
C ALA A 96 -4.54 3.19 -13.58
N GLU A 97 -4.16 4.13 -12.72
CA GLU A 97 -2.90 4.88 -12.85
C GLU A 97 -1.69 3.93 -12.80
N LEU A 98 -1.62 3.04 -11.80
CA LEU A 98 -0.56 2.05 -11.65
C LEU A 98 -0.49 1.10 -12.87
N GLY A 99 -1.64 0.77 -13.47
CA GLY A 99 -1.71 -0.04 -14.69
C GLY A 99 -1.05 0.62 -15.90
N GLY A 100 -0.98 1.96 -15.94
CA GLY A 100 -0.28 2.71 -16.98
C GLY A 100 1.24 2.81 -16.78
N LEU A 101 1.76 2.39 -15.62
CA LEU A 101 3.18 2.54 -15.28
C LEU A 101 4.06 1.35 -15.70
N GLY A 102 3.52 0.31 -16.34
CA GLY A 102 4.32 -0.86 -16.74
C GLY A 102 4.97 -1.57 -15.54
N LEU A 103 4.21 -1.80 -14.47
CA LEU A 103 4.71 -2.48 -13.28
C LEU A 103 4.92 -3.97 -13.54
N HIS A 104 6.03 -4.50 -13.01
CA HIS A 104 6.41 -5.92 -13.13
C HIS A 104 5.99 -6.75 -11.91
N GLY A 105 5.51 -6.11 -10.85
CA GLY A 105 5.11 -6.78 -9.61
C GLY A 105 4.83 -5.81 -8.47
N TYR A 106 4.46 -6.39 -7.31
CA TYR A 106 4.12 -5.64 -6.10
C TYR A 106 4.73 -6.26 -4.84
N VAL A 107 5.14 -5.41 -3.90
CA VAL A 107 5.58 -5.78 -2.55
C VAL A 107 4.69 -5.08 -1.52
N LEU A 108 3.83 -5.84 -0.85
CA LEU A 108 2.78 -5.29 0.01
C LEU A 108 3.02 -5.58 1.49
N LYS A 109 2.71 -4.61 2.35
CA LYS A 109 2.85 -4.78 3.80
C LYS A 109 1.82 -5.78 4.35
N ARG A 110 2.30 -6.95 4.75
CA ARG A 110 1.49 -8.01 5.38
C ARG A 110 0.65 -7.47 6.55
N GLY A 111 -0.61 -7.91 6.61
CA GLY A 111 -1.55 -7.64 7.71
C GLY A 111 -2.13 -6.23 7.71
N SER A 112 -1.78 -5.38 6.74
CA SER A 112 -2.41 -4.08 6.59
C SER A 112 -3.88 -4.25 6.15
N PRO A 113 -4.83 -3.52 6.75
CA PRO A 113 -6.23 -3.50 6.30
C PRO A 113 -6.41 -2.83 4.93
N SER A 114 -5.43 -2.04 4.47
CA SER A 114 -5.46 -1.31 3.20
C SER A 114 -4.56 -1.92 2.11
N CYS A 115 -3.44 -2.56 2.49
CA CYS A 115 -2.48 -3.13 1.54
C CYS A 115 -2.35 -4.66 1.61
N GLY A 116 -2.87 -5.32 2.64
CA GLY A 116 -2.65 -6.74 2.84
C GLY A 116 -3.36 -7.58 1.77
N LEU A 117 -2.62 -8.44 1.07
CA LEU A 117 -3.18 -9.28 0.01
C LEU A 117 -3.86 -10.55 0.52
N VAL A 118 -3.29 -11.18 1.56
CA VAL A 118 -3.76 -12.46 2.08
C VAL A 118 -3.76 -12.46 3.60
N ARG A 119 -4.67 -13.26 4.19
CA ARG A 119 -4.79 -13.48 5.64
C ARG A 119 -4.88 -12.17 6.43
N VAL A 120 -5.62 -11.20 5.89
CA VAL A 120 -5.96 -9.96 6.60
C VAL A 120 -7.15 -10.25 7.51
N ARG A 121 -7.08 -9.80 8.76
CA ARG A 121 -8.14 -10.03 9.74
C ARG A 121 -9.36 -9.18 9.39
N VAL A 122 -10.50 -9.84 9.22
CA VAL A 122 -11.82 -9.22 9.21
C VAL A 122 -12.47 -9.50 10.56
N TYR A 123 -13.00 -8.46 11.20
CA TYR A 123 -13.60 -8.50 12.53
C TYR A 123 -15.12 -8.59 12.48
#